data_AF-A0A6A6FRB0-F1
#
_entry.id   AF-A0A6A6FRB0-F1
#
_cell.length_a   1.000
_cell.length_b   1.000
_cell.length_c   1.000
_cell.angle_alpha   90.00
_cell.angle_beta   90.00
_cell.angle_gamma   90.00
#
_symmetry.space_group_name_H-M   'P 1'
#
loop_
_entity.id
_entity.type
_entity.pdbx_description
1 polymer ?
#
loop_
_entity_poly.entity_id
_entity_poly.type
_entity_poly.pdbx_seq_one_letter_code
_entity_poly.pdbx_strand_id
1 'polypeptide(L)'
;MSDPSASERSDSPSSNTSAPHTRHGCDCRILQPSRHAISQIVEAGGVPILGISTGDTDKLHLYEKTYDGKTAYVAFVPTDQHTVCSPDYNTITTCQLMALAMTLGKIYVHEIRAELCFWLAGLCVPAGQSTSGANVAEIQRNAYRVLRIG
;
A
#
# COMPACT_ATOMS: atom_id res chain seq x y z
N MET A 1 8.97 7.40 -56.92
CA MET A 1 10.20 7.28 -56.12
C MET A 1 10.29 8.52 -55.26
N SER A 2 10.10 8.55 -53.94
CA SER A 2 9.77 7.54 -52.94
C SER A 2 9.16 8.27 -51.74
N ASP A 3 8.46 7.50 -50.91
CA ASP A 3 7.54 7.86 -49.82
C ASP A 3 7.96 8.90 -48.76
N PRO A 4 6.96 9.52 -48.10
CA PRO A 4 7.13 10.33 -46.90
C PRO A 4 7.24 9.44 -45.66
N SER A 5 8.40 9.41 -45.00
CA SER A 5 8.54 8.73 -43.70
C SER A 5 8.12 9.67 -42.56
N ALA A 6 6.81 9.83 -42.41
CA ALA A 6 6.20 10.21 -41.16
C ALA A 6 6.08 8.94 -40.29
N SER A 7 7.15 8.58 -39.59
CA SER A 7 7.10 7.48 -38.62
C SER A 7 6.45 7.94 -37.33
N GLU A 8 5.16 7.61 -37.24
CA GLU A 8 4.56 6.93 -36.10
C GLU A 8 4.64 7.67 -34.75
N ARG A 9 3.65 8.56 -34.58
CA ARG A 9 3.04 8.79 -33.27
C ARG A 9 2.55 7.45 -32.74
N SER A 10 3.26 6.89 -31.79
CA SER A 10 2.77 5.75 -31.01
C SER A 10 1.83 6.29 -29.94
N ASP A 11 0.54 6.16 -30.19
CA ASP A 11 -0.52 6.36 -29.20
C ASP A 11 -0.51 5.19 -28.19
N SER A 12 -0.37 5.55 -26.90
CA SER A 12 -0.94 4.89 -25.70
C SER A 12 -0.23 3.62 -25.13
N PRO A 13 -0.20 3.44 -23.77
CA PRO A 13 -1.41 3.41 -22.95
C PRO A 13 -1.57 4.58 -21.98
N SER A 14 -2.75 5.16 -22.11
CA SER A 14 -3.62 5.78 -21.11
C SER A 14 -3.35 5.49 -19.61
N SER A 15 -3.49 6.58 -18.84
CA SER A 15 -3.85 6.71 -17.41
C SER A 15 -2.72 6.74 -16.37
N ASN A 16 -2.60 7.91 -15.74
CA ASN A 16 -1.70 8.27 -14.64
C ASN A 16 -2.02 7.53 -13.32
N THR A 17 -2.03 6.19 -13.30
CA THR A 17 -2.31 5.34 -12.12
C THR A 17 -1.15 4.42 -11.72
N SER A 18 0.06 4.62 -12.24
CA SER A 18 1.17 3.68 -12.04
C SER A 18 1.76 3.77 -10.63
N ALA A 19 1.35 2.86 -9.75
CA ALA A 19 2.07 2.58 -8.52
C ALA A 19 3.52 2.12 -8.83
N PRO A 20 4.50 2.42 -7.97
CA PRO A 20 5.91 2.14 -8.22
C PRO A 20 6.21 0.63 -8.22
N HIS A 21 7.32 0.25 -8.85
CA HIS A 21 7.80 -1.13 -8.91
C HIS A 21 9.19 -1.25 -8.27
N THR A 22 9.50 -2.41 -7.70
CA THR A 22 10.84 -2.70 -7.16
C THR A 22 11.84 -3.12 -8.24
N ARG A 23 11.37 -3.49 -9.44
CA ARG A 23 12.21 -3.90 -10.59
C ARG A 23 11.71 -3.25 -11.88
N HIS A 24 12.66 -2.81 -12.71
CA HIS A 24 12.35 -2.26 -14.04
C HIS A 24 11.75 -3.34 -14.94
N GLY A 25 10.67 -3.01 -15.66
CA GLY A 25 9.98 -3.94 -16.57
C GLY A 25 9.20 -5.07 -15.87
N CYS A 26 8.87 -4.93 -14.58
CA CYS A 26 7.99 -5.90 -13.92
C CYS A 26 6.55 -5.80 -14.47
N ASP A 27 6.00 -6.92 -14.92
CA ASP A 27 4.55 -7.08 -15.17
C ASP A 27 3.81 -7.39 -13.86
N CYS A 28 3.84 -6.42 -12.95
CA CYS A 28 3.26 -6.55 -11.62
C CYS A 28 1.78 -6.16 -11.66
N ARG A 29 0.92 -6.97 -11.04
CA ARG A 29 -0.47 -6.58 -10.81
C ARG A 29 -0.55 -5.40 -9.84
N ILE A 30 -1.46 -4.47 -10.14
CA ILE A 30 -1.85 -3.38 -9.25
C ILE A 30 -2.92 -3.90 -8.28
N LEU A 31 -2.70 -3.68 -6.99
CA LEU A 31 -3.58 -4.07 -5.90
C LEU A 31 -4.14 -2.80 -5.26
N GLN A 32 -5.39 -2.86 -4.82
CA GLN A 32 -6.07 -1.73 -4.19
C GLN A 32 -6.94 -2.27 -3.04
N PRO A 33 -6.86 -1.69 -1.83
CA PRO A 33 -7.85 -1.92 -0.81
C PRO A 33 -9.20 -1.29 -1.19
N SER A 34 -10.26 -1.71 -0.51
CA SER A 34 -11.58 -1.11 -0.61
C SER A 34 -11.56 0.34 -0.13
N ARG A 35 -11.53 1.29 -1.06
CA ARG A 35 -11.59 2.73 -0.76
C ARG A 35 -12.83 3.09 0.06
N HIS A 36 -13.96 2.45 -0.21
CA HIS A 36 -15.19 2.66 0.54
C HIS A 36 -15.05 2.23 2.00
N ALA A 37 -14.46 1.05 2.26
CA ALA A 37 -14.24 0.58 3.62
C ALA A 37 -13.25 1.48 4.38
N ILE A 38 -12.15 1.89 3.74
CA ILE A 38 -11.19 2.84 4.32
C ILE A 38 -11.89 4.15 4.72
N SER A 39 -12.67 4.74 3.80
CA SER A 39 -13.44 5.97 4.08
C SER A 39 -14.39 5.79 5.26
N GLN A 40 -15.17 4.71 5.31
CA GLN A 40 -16.10 4.45 6.41
C GLN A 40 -15.39 4.34 7.76
N ILE A 41 -14.24 3.66 7.82
CA ILE A 41 -13.47 3.53 9.05
C ILE A 41 -12.98 4.90 9.52
N VAL A 42 -12.43 5.72 8.62
CA VAL A 42 -11.91 7.06 8.94
C VAL A 42 -13.04 8.01 9.35
N GLU A 43 -14.15 8.01 8.63
CA GLU A 43 -15.33 8.84 8.94
C GLU A 43 -15.94 8.50 10.31
N ALA A 44 -15.85 7.24 10.73
CA ALA A 44 -16.22 6.79 12.08
C ALA A 44 -15.19 7.15 13.16
N GLY A 45 -14.09 7.83 12.81
CA GLY A 45 -13.00 8.17 13.73
C GLY A 45 -12.03 7.02 14.02
N GLY A 46 -12.12 5.92 13.28
CA GLY A 46 -11.25 4.76 13.44
C GLY A 46 -9.94 4.86 12.66
N VAL A 47 -9.00 3.97 12.99
CA VAL A 47 -7.75 3.78 12.23
C VAL A 47 -7.89 2.56 11.32
N PRO A 48 -7.84 2.72 9.99
CA PRO A 48 -7.84 1.59 9.07
C PRO A 48 -6.46 0.93 9.05
N ILE A 49 -6.40 -0.37 9.25
CA ILE A 49 -5.19 -1.18 9.04
C ILE A 49 -5.45 -2.21 7.94
N LEU A 50 -4.38 -2.61 7.27
CA LEU A 50 -4.41 -3.60 6.20
C LEU A 50 -3.78 -4.90 6.67
N GLY A 51 -4.46 -6.01 6.39
CA GLY A 51 -3.88 -7.32 6.51
C GLY A 51 -3.47 -7.87 5.15
N ILE A 52 -2.44 -8.70 5.14
CA ILE A 52 -2.01 -9.44 3.95
C ILE A 52 -2.48 -10.88 4.11
N SER A 53 -3.31 -11.34 3.18
CA SER A 53 -3.67 -12.76 3.07
C SER A 53 -2.97 -13.39 1.87
N THR A 54 -2.49 -14.61 2.08
CA THR A 54 -2.04 -15.54 1.04
C THR A 54 -3.21 -16.50 0.80
N GLY A 55 -4.01 -16.28 -0.23
CA GLY A 55 -5.13 -17.18 -0.56
C GLY A 55 -4.64 -18.54 -1.11
N ASP A 56 -5.57 -19.32 -1.67
CA ASP A 56 -5.29 -20.63 -2.34
C ASP A 56 -4.52 -20.50 -3.66
N THR A 57 -4.29 -19.27 -4.11
CA THR A 57 -3.43 -18.96 -5.25
C THR A 57 -2.25 -18.15 -4.73
N ASP A 58 -1.08 -18.20 -5.37
CA ASP A 58 0.14 -17.44 -5.01
C ASP A 58 -0.02 -15.90 -5.12
N LYS A 59 -1.25 -15.41 -4.95
CA LYS A 59 -1.68 -14.03 -5.07
C LYS A 59 -1.84 -13.45 -3.67
N LEU A 60 -1.12 -12.36 -3.43
CA LEU A 60 -1.32 -11.54 -2.24
C LEU A 60 -2.61 -10.75 -2.39
N HIS A 61 -3.39 -10.71 -1.32
CA HIS A 61 -4.59 -9.88 -1.20
C HIS A 61 -4.48 -8.97 0.02
N LEU A 62 -4.98 -7.74 -0.15
CA LEU A 62 -5.19 -6.79 0.93
C LEU A 62 -6.63 -6.94 1.44
N TYR A 63 -6.79 -6.91 2.75
CA TYR A 63 -8.09 -6.72 3.39
C TYR A 63 -7.98 -5.62 4.43
N GLU A 64 -9.06 -4.86 4.61
CA GLU A 64 -9.13 -3.75 5.54
C GLU A 64 -9.78 -4.21 6.84
N LYS A 65 -9.32 -3.65 7.95
CA LYS A 65 -10.06 -3.71 9.21
C LYS A 65 -9.81 -2.47 10.05
N THR A 66 -10.76 -2.19 10.95
CA THR A 66 -10.60 -1.16 11.96
C THR A 66 -9.65 -1.66 13.04
N TYR A 67 -8.71 -0.82 13.47
CA TYR A 67 -7.90 -1.08 14.65
C TYR A 67 -8.78 -1.16 15.90
N ASP A 68 -8.68 -2.27 16.63
CA ASP A 68 -9.52 -2.62 17.78
C ASP A 68 -8.82 -2.40 19.14
N GLY A 69 -7.63 -1.78 19.14
CA GLY A 69 -6.81 -1.62 20.35
C GLY A 69 -5.98 -2.85 20.74
N LYS A 70 -6.12 -3.98 20.04
CA LYS A 70 -5.48 -5.26 20.38
C LYS A 70 -4.68 -5.86 19.25
N THR A 71 -5.10 -5.64 18.01
CA THR A 71 -4.40 -6.14 16.83
C THR A 71 -3.04 -5.48 16.71
N ALA A 72 -1.97 -6.26 16.85
CA ALA A 72 -0.63 -5.80 16.54
C ALA A 72 -0.51 -5.50 15.03
N TYR A 73 -0.03 -4.31 14.69
CA TYR A 73 0.31 -3.92 13.32
C TYR A 73 1.61 -3.13 13.26
N VAL A 74 2.27 -3.15 12.11
CA VAL A 74 3.46 -2.33 11.84
C VAL A 74 3.07 -1.07 11.09
N ALA A 75 3.52 0.11 11.54
CA ALA A 75 3.36 1.35 10.80
C ALA A 75 4.57 1.58 9.87
N PHE A 76 4.32 1.60 8.56
CA PHE A 76 5.30 1.99 7.56
C PHE A 76 5.25 3.49 7.30
N VAL A 77 6.40 4.14 7.41
CA VAL A 77 6.58 5.58 7.22
C VAL A 77 7.59 5.80 6.11
N PRO A 78 7.15 5.84 4.84
CA PRO A 78 8.06 6.08 3.74
C PRO A 78 8.62 7.51 3.77
N THR A 79 9.87 7.67 3.32
CA THR A 79 10.48 8.99 3.07
C THR A 79 9.70 9.77 2.01
N ASP A 80 9.21 9.07 0.99
CA ASP A 80 8.22 9.54 0.02
C ASP A 80 7.20 8.43 -0.28
N GLN A 81 5.91 8.71 -0.07
CA GLN A 81 4.82 7.74 -0.27
C GLN A 81 4.76 7.23 -1.72
N HIS A 82 5.10 8.06 -2.70
CA HIS A 82 5.06 7.72 -4.13
C HIS A 82 6.14 6.70 -4.52
N THR A 83 7.12 6.44 -3.65
CA THR A 83 8.16 5.41 -3.87
C THR A 83 7.71 4.00 -3.52
N VAL A 84 6.64 3.86 -2.72
CA VAL A 84 6.14 2.57 -2.23
C VAL A 84 4.74 2.24 -2.79
N CYS A 85 3.89 3.26 -2.96
CA CYS A 85 2.51 3.11 -3.41
C CYS A 85 2.08 4.32 -4.24
N SER A 86 0.83 4.35 -4.70
CA SER A 86 0.19 5.52 -5.30
C SER A 86 -0.90 6.05 -4.35
N PRO A 87 -0.59 7.10 -3.54
CA PRO A 87 -1.53 7.67 -2.58
C PRO A 87 -2.81 8.22 -3.21
N ASP A 88 -2.70 8.78 -4.42
CA ASP A 88 -3.83 9.40 -5.13
C ASP A 88 -4.92 8.38 -5.53
N TYR A 89 -4.59 7.09 -5.53
CA TYR A 89 -5.51 6.02 -5.91
C TYR A 89 -5.60 4.91 -4.86
N ASN A 90 -4.86 5.03 -3.75
CA ASN A 90 -4.63 3.96 -2.78
C ASN A 90 -4.20 2.64 -3.44
N THR A 91 -3.27 2.68 -4.40
CA THR A 91 -2.82 1.46 -5.09
C THR A 91 -1.38 1.10 -4.74
N ILE A 92 -1.05 -0.20 -4.81
CA ILE A 92 0.31 -0.73 -4.64
C ILE A 92 0.54 -1.84 -5.66
N THR A 93 1.77 -1.97 -6.16
CA THR A 93 2.10 -3.11 -7.03
C THR A 93 2.40 -4.36 -6.21
N THR A 94 2.16 -5.54 -6.78
CA THR A 94 2.38 -6.82 -6.09
C THR A 94 3.84 -6.95 -5.59
N CYS A 95 4.82 -6.48 -6.35
CA CYS A 95 6.23 -6.56 -5.93
C CYS A 95 6.56 -5.67 -4.72
N GLN A 96 5.95 -4.49 -4.62
CA GLN A 96 6.10 -3.62 -3.45
C GLN A 96 5.42 -4.25 -2.24
N LEU A 97 4.20 -4.80 -2.43
CA LEU A 97 3.51 -5.51 -1.36
C LEU A 97 4.29 -6.73 -0.88
N MET A 98 4.92 -7.49 -1.78
CA MET A 98 5.80 -8.60 -1.41
C MET A 98 7.00 -8.14 -0.58
N ALA A 99 7.61 -6.99 -0.90
CA ALA A 99 8.71 -6.44 -0.10
C ALA A 99 8.26 -6.09 1.33
N LEU A 100 7.07 -5.50 1.47
CA LEU A 100 6.45 -5.26 2.77
C LEU A 100 6.14 -6.58 3.49
N ALA A 101 5.52 -7.55 2.81
CA ALA A 101 5.19 -8.85 3.37
C ALA A 101 6.41 -9.62 3.87
N MET A 102 7.52 -9.62 3.12
CA MET A 102 8.79 -10.22 3.55
C MET A 102 9.34 -9.53 4.80
N THR A 103 9.22 -8.21 4.88
CA THR A 103 9.65 -7.43 6.05
C THR A 103 8.78 -7.77 7.28
N LEU A 104 7.46 -7.81 7.10
CA LEU A 104 6.51 -8.21 8.15
C LEU A 104 6.76 -9.65 8.60
N GLY A 105 6.99 -10.58 7.67
CA GLY A 105 7.27 -11.99 7.97
C GLY A 105 8.53 -12.20 8.79
N LYS A 106 9.60 -11.42 8.55
CA LYS A 106 10.80 -11.46 9.40
C LYS A 106 10.50 -11.05 10.84
N ILE A 107 9.71 -9.99 11.02
CA ILE A 107 9.30 -9.52 12.36
C ILE A 107 8.43 -10.59 13.04
N TYR A 108 7.49 -11.15 12.27
CA TYR A 108 6.56 -12.17 12.72
C TYR A 108 7.23 -13.43 13.27
N VAL A 109 8.19 -13.99 12.53
CA VAL A 109 8.92 -15.21 12.90
C VAL A 109 9.65 -15.05 14.24
N HIS A 110 10.06 -13.84 14.59
CA HIS A 110 10.82 -13.58 15.81
C HIS A 110 9.94 -13.28 17.03
N GLU A 111 8.73 -12.74 16.85
CA GLU A 111 8.09 -12.02 17.95
C GLU A 111 6.64 -12.47 18.29
N ILE A 112 5.75 -12.87 17.36
CA ILE A 112 4.34 -13.22 17.68
C ILE A 112 3.65 -14.11 16.61
N ARG A 113 2.83 -15.10 17.01
CA ARG A 113 1.84 -15.80 16.14
C ARG A 113 0.57 -14.97 15.83
N ALA A 114 0.72 -13.74 15.34
CA ALA A 114 -0.39 -12.82 15.03
C ALA A 114 -0.90 -12.89 13.55
N GLU A 115 -1.68 -11.92 13.11
CA GLU A 115 -1.93 -11.65 11.69
C GLU A 115 -0.85 -10.69 11.13
N LEU A 116 -0.51 -10.78 9.84
CA LEU A 116 0.40 -9.82 9.19
C LEU A 116 -0.34 -8.52 8.86
N CYS A 117 -0.56 -7.68 9.87
CA CYS A 117 -1.20 -6.38 9.73
C CYS A 117 -0.20 -5.22 9.64
N PHE A 118 -0.54 -4.20 8.86
CA PHE A 118 0.25 -2.99 8.75
C PHE A 118 -0.62 -1.75 8.49
N TRP A 119 -0.01 -0.59 8.70
CA TRP A 119 -0.55 0.71 8.31
C TRP A 119 0.44 1.40 7.36
N LEU A 120 -0.06 1.95 6.26
CA LEU A 120 0.71 2.76 5.31
C LEU A 120 -0.17 3.91 4.83
N ALA A 121 0.26 5.15 5.04
CA ALA A 121 -0.59 6.32 4.78
C ALA A 121 -1.17 6.33 3.35
N GLY A 122 -0.35 6.07 2.33
CA GLY A 122 -0.82 6.05 0.95
C GLY A 122 -1.83 4.95 0.61
N LEU A 123 -2.10 3.99 1.50
CA LEU A 123 -3.13 2.95 1.33
C LEU A 123 -4.27 3.03 2.37
N CYS A 124 -4.00 3.58 3.55
CA CYS A 124 -4.93 3.64 4.69
C CYS A 124 -5.62 5.01 4.86
N VAL A 125 -5.24 6.01 4.08
CA VAL A 125 -5.85 7.34 4.09
C VAL A 125 -6.68 7.48 2.81
N PRO A 126 -7.92 7.98 2.86
CA PRO A 126 -8.72 8.14 1.65
C PRO A 126 -7.95 8.89 0.56
N ALA A 127 -7.93 8.33 -0.64
CA ALA A 127 -7.24 8.87 -1.80
C ALA A 127 -7.44 10.39 -1.98
N GLY A 128 -6.33 11.11 -2.19
CA GLY A 128 -6.31 12.57 -2.33
C GLY A 128 -6.45 13.35 -1.01
N GLN A 129 -6.53 12.66 0.13
CA GLN A 129 -6.52 13.29 1.45
C GLN A 129 -5.17 13.11 2.15
N SER A 130 -4.90 14.03 3.07
CA SER A 130 -3.73 14.00 3.94
C SER A 130 -4.15 13.77 5.38
N THR A 131 -3.42 12.93 6.11
CA THR A 131 -3.59 12.82 7.56
C THR A 131 -2.97 13.99 8.29
N SER A 132 -3.64 14.47 9.34
CA SER A 132 -3.04 15.43 10.26
C SER A 132 -1.83 14.82 10.98
N GLY A 133 -0.86 15.65 11.37
CA GLY A 133 0.32 15.18 12.13
C GLY A 133 -0.04 14.55 13.48
N ALA A 134 -1.11 15.02 14.13
CA ALA A 134 -1.61 14.46 15.38
C ALA A 134 -2.13 13.02 15.20
N ASN A 135 -2.90 12.76 14.13
CA ASN A 135 -3.41 11.42 13.82
C ASN A 135 -2.26 10.45 13.52
N VAL A 136 -1.25 10.90 12.77
CA VAL A 136 -0.07 10.07 12.45
C VAL A 136 0.70 9.70 13.71
N ALA A 137 0.90 10.64 14.64
CA ALA A 137 1.60 10.38 15.90
C ALA A 137 0.86 9.36 16.77
N GLU A 138 -0.47 9.40 16.81
CA GLU A 138 -1.29 8.41 17.51
C GLU A 138 -1.18 7.02 16.86
N ILE A 139 -1.31 6.96 15.53
CA ILE A 139 -1.14 5.71 14.77
C ILE A 139 0.24 5.10 15.01
N GLN A 140 1.29 5.91 15.05
CA GLN A 140 2.65 5.42 15.32
C GLN A 140 2.81 4.92 16.76
N ARG A 141 2.15 5.57 17.73
CA ARG A 141 2.18 5.17 19.15
C ARG A 141 1.49 3.83 19.39
N ASN A 142 0.40 3.58 18.67
CA ASN A 142 -0.38 2.34 18.79
C ASN A 142 0.22 1.19 17.97
N ALA A 143 1.13 1.47 17.05
CA ALA A 143 1.79 0.44 16.26
C ALA A 143 2.75 -0.39 17.13
N TYR A 144 2.77 -1.70 16.88
CA TYR A 144 3.74 -2.61 17.48
C TYR A 144 5.17 -2.19 17.17
N ARG A 145 5.39 -1.76 15.92
CA ARG A 145 6.67 -1.24 15.44
C ARG A 145 6.44 -0.18 14.38
N VAL A 146 7.32 0.82 14.36
CA VAL A 146 7.34 1.86 13.31
C VAL A 146 8.60 1.67 12.48
N LEU A 147 8.45 1.57 11.16
CA LEU A 147 9.55 1.38 10.22
C LEU A 147 9.59 2.53 9.23
N ARG A 148 10.75 3.17 9.12
CA ARG A 148 11.01 4.09 8.01
C ARG A 148 11.49 3.31 6.80
N ILE A 149 10.91 3.59 5.65
CA ILE A 149 11.22 2.90 4.38
C ILE A 149 11.46 3.93 3.27
N GLY A 150 12.20 3.55 2.23
CA GLY A 150 12.61 4.46 1.16
C GLY A 150 14.05 4.91 1.31
#